data_AF-A0AAV2SJP6-F1
#
_entry.id   AF-A0AAV2SJP6-F1
#
_cell.length_a   1.000
_cell.length_b   1.000
_cell.length_c   1.000
_cell.angle_alpha   90.00
_cell.angle_beta   90.00
_cell.angle_gamma   90.00
#
_symmetry.space_group_name_H-M   'P 1'
#
loop_
_entity.id
_entity.type
_entity.pdbx_description
1 polymer ?
#
loop_
_entity_poly.entity_id
_entity_poly.type
_entity_poly.pdbx_seq_one_letter_code
_entity_poly.pdbx_strand_id
1 'polypeptide(L)'
;MYSMNQRGYRGGQRRGQGGSYRGRNMGGRRGGYTSQRSNIPENENEFVIKHRKAFEEGCPEFEYPRVIGSYSVDTDRNFGLDKSQLKFFDRKFLPEDEEMKVELDLKKGFDKDKSYDGSPNDIFENLLQWVISNSTDLLSEEKSRLAVDFICPRGLLGNIMKSLYFQRTSWTLHVIM
;
A
#
# COMPACT_ATOMS: atom_id res chain seq x y z
N MET A 1 -9.01 -68.77 -19.57
CA MET A 1 -8.17 -69.07 -20.75
C MET A 1 -6.99 -68.09 -20.75
N TYR A 2 -5.78 -68.65 -20.68
CA TYR A 2 -4.42 -68.17 -21.05
C TYR A 2 -4.22 -66.69 -21.45
N SER A 3 -3.11 -66.00 -21.15
CA SER A 3 -1.83 -66.32 -20.50
C SER A 3 -1.07 -65.00 -20.27
N MET A 4 -0.31 -64.95 -19.19
CA MET A 4 0.81 -64.02 -18.96
C MET A 4 1.78 -63.93 -20.14
N ASN A 5 2.45 -62.78 -20.26
CA ASN A 5 3.89 -62.81 -20.49
C ASN A 5 4.60 -61.69 -19.73
N GLN A 6 5.37 -62.11 -18.73
CA GLN A 6 6.38 -61.34 -18.02
C GLN A 6 7.72 -61.50 -18.75
N ARG A 7 8.51 -60.42 -18.84
CA ARG A 7 9.99 -60.42 -18.80
C ARG A 7 10.38 -59.13 -18.08
N GLY A 8 11.25 -59.05 -17.08
CA GLY A 8 12.29 -59.99 -16.65
C GLY A 8 13.59 -59.21 -16.43
N TYR A 9 13.79 -58.77 -15.19
CA TYR A 9 14.98 -58.26 -14.48
C TYR A 9 16.38 -58.26 -15.14
N ARG A 10 17.13 -57.16 -14.88
CA ARG A 10 18.50 -57.07 -14.29
C ARG A 10 18.88 -55.58 -14.25
N GLY A 11 19.22 -54.94 -13.14
CA GLY A 11 20.23 -55.32 -12.17
C GLY A 11 21.49 -54.49 -12.42
N GLY A 12 21.62 -53.33 -11.77
CA GLY A 12 22.77 -52.43 -11.94
C GLY A 12 22.88 -51.43 -10.80
N GLN A 13 23.43 -51.88 -9.66
CA GLN A 13 23.87 -51.03 -8.56
C GLN A 13 25.05 -50.15 -9.01
N ARG A 14 24.95 -48.82 -8.84
CA ARG A 14 26.14 -47.97 -8.60
C ARG A 14 25.87 -46.93 -7.52
N ARG A 15 26.58 -47.19 -6.42
CA ARG A 15 26.99 -46.36 -5.28
C ARG A 15 27.05 -44.84 -5.52
N GLY A 16 26.46 -44.11 -4.59
CA GLY A 16 27.22 -43.24 -3.68
C GLY A 16 27.46 -41.78 -4.09
N GLN A 17 26.62 -40.88 -3.59
CA GLN A 17 26.94 -39.63 -2.88
C GLN A 17 25.58 -38.98 -2.54
N GLY A 18 25.11 -38.95 -1.30
CA GLY A 18 25.83 -38.49 -0.12
C GLY A 18 25.64 -36.98 0.12
N GLY A 19 24.52 -36.38 -0.32
CA GLY A 19 24.15 -35.00 -0.02
C GLY A 19 23.29 -34.90 1.25
N SER A 20 23.84 -35.30 2.40
CA SER A 20 23.22 -34.99 3.69
C SER A 20 23.25 -33.47 3.87
N TYR A 21 22.09 -32.82 3.91
CA TYR A 21 21.98 -31.47 4.46
C TYR A 21 22.34 -31.54 5.94
N ARG A 22 23.64 -31.38 6.21
CA ARG A 22 24.19 -31.25 7.56
C ARG A 22 23.60 -29.98 8.17
N GLY A 23 22.67 -30.19 9.10
CA GLY A 23 22.39 -29.22 10.13
C GLY A 23 23.72 -28.81 10.78
N ARG A 24 24.11 -27.56 10.58
CA ARG A 24 25.12 -26.91 11.42
C ARG A 24 24.41 -26.40 12.65
N ASN A 25 24.28 -27.30 13.63
CA ASN A 25 24.14 -26.90 15.01
C ASN A 25 25.56 -26.58 15.50
N MET A 26 25.90 -25.30 15.55
CA MET A 26 27.02 -24.79 16.34
C MET A 26 26.43 -23.72 17.24
N GLY A 27 26.31 -24.08 18.51
CA GLY A 27 25.85 -23.20 19.56
C GLY A 27 26.82 -22.05 19.82
N GLY A 28 26.33 -21.11 20.62
CA GLY A 28 27.19 -20.19 21.35
C GLY A 28 27.32 -18.80 20.74
N ARG A 29 26.22 -18.05 20.76
CA ARG A 29 26.11 -16.84 21.60
C ARG A 29 24.65 -16.38 21.55
N ARG A 30 23.97 -16.51 22.69
CA ARG A 30 22.79 -15.70 23.01
C ARG A 30 23.26 -14.24 23.03
N GLY A 31 23.36 -13.62 21.86
CA GLY A 31 23.21 -12.18 21.74
C GLY A 31 21.74 -11.90 21.94
N GLY A 32 21.31 -11.83 23.20
CA GLY A 32 20.07 -11.16 23.51
C GLY A 32 20.23 -9.76 22.96
N TYR A 33 19.59 -9.46 21.84
CA TYR A 33 19.17 -8.10 21.56
C TYR A 33 18.12 -7.81 22.63
N THR A 34 18.58 -7.52 23.85
CA THR A 34 17.93 -6.49 24.65
C THR A 34 17.88 -5.32 23.71
N SER A 35 16.71 -5.08 23.11
CA SER A 35 16.35 -3.75 22.68
C SER A 35 16.49 -2.93 23.94
N GLN A 36 17.67 -2.34 24.14
CA GLN A 36 17.75 -1.10 24.87
C GLN A 36 16.83 -0.19 24.07
N ARG A 37 15.55 -0.14 24.49
CA ARG A 37 14.74 1.04 24.31
C ARG A 37 15.60 2.12 24.94
N SER A 38 16.40 2.78 24.11
CA SER A 38 16.93 4.07 24.47
C SER A 38 15.74 4.85 25.00
N ASN A 39 15.87 5.39 26.20
CA ASN A 39 14.98 6.44 26.67
C ASN A 39 15.15 7.57 25.65
N ILE A 40 14.32 7.55 24.60
CA ILE A 40 14.20 8.64 23.67
C ILE A 40 13.56 9.75 24.50
N PRO A 41 14.23 10.89 24.71
CA PRO A 41 13.61 12.00 25.42
C PRO A 41 12.29 12.33 24.73
N GLU A 42 11.22 12.47 25.51
CA GLU A 42 9.93 12.92 25.01
C GLU A 42 10.11 14.32 24.44
N ASN A 43 10.31 14.40 23.13
CA ASN A 43 10.29 15.63 22.39
C ASN A 43 8.82 15.91 22.06
N GLU A 44 8.32 17.14 22.29
CA GLU A 44 6.91 17.50 22.03
C GLU A 44 6.50 17.24 20.56
N ASN A 45 7.48 17.11 19.67
CA ASN A 45 7.30 16.89 18.24
C ASN A 45 7.41 15.42 17.79
N GLU A 46 7.61 14.47 18.71
CA GLU A 46 7.80 13.06 18.38
C GLU A 46 6.76 12.17 19.08
N PHE A 47 5.98 11.45 18.27
CA PHE A 47 5.05 10.44 18.78
C PHE A 47 5.64 9.04 18.63
N VAL A 48 5.88 8.36 19.75
CA VAL A 48 6.33 6.97 19.74
C VAL A 48 5.15 6.05 19.46
N ILE A 49 5.18 5.40 18.30
CA ILE A 49 4.16 4.42 17.91
C ILE A 49 4.23 3.22 18.87
N LYS A 50 3.12 2.97 19.58
CA LYS A 50 2.99 1.80 20.46
C LYS A 50 3.08 0.51 19.64
N HIS A 51 3.51 -0.57 20.29
CA HIS A 51 3.57 -1.89 19.65
C HIS A 51 2.15 -2.34 19.24
N ARG A 52 2.00 -3.07 18.13
CA ARG A 52 0.73 -3.59 17.60
C ARG A 52 -0.21 -4.15 18.68
N LYS A 53 0.33 -4.91 19.62
CA LYS A 53 -0.40 -5.50 20.76
C LYS A 53 -1.25 -4.52 21.56
N ALA A 54 -0.87 -3.24 21.60
CA ALA A 54 -1.62 -2.19 22.27
C ALA A 54 -2.91 -1.78 21.52
N PHE A 55 -3.12 -2.28 20.31
CA PHE A 55 -4.28 -1.97 19.45
C PHE A 55 -5.09 -3.23 19.10
N GLU A 56 -4.94 -4.32 19.86
CA GLU A 56 -5.65 -5.59 19.63
C GLU A 56 -7.04 -5.63 20.28
N GLU A 57 -7.39 -4.63 21.11
CA GLU A 57 -8.60 -4.60 21.94
C GLU A 57 -9.91 -4.38 21.17
N GLY A 58 -9.85 -4.03 19.88
CA GLY A 58 -11.04 -3.89 19.04
C GLY A 58 -10.79 -3.09 17.78
N CYS A 59 -11.71 -3.21 16.81
CA CYS A 59 -11.74 -2.33 15.64
C CYS A 59 -12.47 -1.04 16.03
N PRO A 60 -11.88 0.14 15.84
CA PRO A 60 -12.58 1.39 16.08
C PRO A 60 -13.78 1.53 15.14
N GLU A 61 -14.80 2.26 15.58
CA GLU A 61 -15.90 2.61 14.69
C GLU A 61 -15.38 3.50 13.56
N PHE A 62 -15.74 3.14 12.33
CA PHE A 62 -15.34 3.88 11.14
C PHE A 62 -16.59 4.16 10.31
N GLU A 63 -16.87 5.43 10.08
CA GLU A 63 -17.99 5.83 9.24
C GLU A 63 -17.74 5.45 7.78
N TYR A 64 -18.81 5.16 7.05
CA TYR A 64 -18.70 4.84 5.63
C TYR A 64 -18.27 6.09 4.85
N PRO A 65 -17.16 6.04 4.07
CA PRO A 65 -16.68 7.18 3.31
C PRO A 65 -17.75 7.70 2.34
N ARG A 66 -18.00 9.01 2.36
CA ARG A 66 -18.90 9.68 1.42
C ARG A 66 -18.11 10.49 0.41
N VAL A 67 -18.48 10.39 -0.86
CA VAL A 67 -17.89 11.22 -1.92
C VAL A 67 -18.57 12.58 -1.90
N ILE A 68 -17.84 13.58 -1.42
CA ILE A 68 -18.31 14.99 -1.36
C ILE A 68 -18.05 15.75 -2.66
N GLY A 69 -17.12 15.27 -3.50
CA GLY A 69 -16.87 15.81 -4.83
C GLY A 69 -15.62 15.22 -5.47
N SER A 70 -15.19 15.86 -6.54
CA SER A 70 -14.02 15.44 -7.33
C SER A 70 -13.42 16.62 -8.09
N TYR A 71 -12.14 16.51 -8.39
CA TYR A 71 -11.43 17.35 -9.35
C TYR A 71 -10.60 16.47 -10.28
N SER A 72 -10.15 17.05 -11.39
CA SER A 72 -9.27 16.42 -12.36
C SER A 72 -7.99 17.24 -12.51
N VAL A 73 -6.89 16.56 -12.88
CA VAL A 73 -5.62 17.18 -13.23
C VAL A 73 -5.22 16.64 -14.59
N ASP A 74 -5.12 17.52 -15.59
CA ASP A 74 -4.82 17.12 -16.96
C ASP A 74 -3.33 16.77 -17.18
N THR A 75 -2.98 16.45 -18.43
CA THR A 75 -1.61 16.09 -18.81
C THR A 75 -0.61 17.25 -18.66
N ASP A 76 -1.10 18.49 -18.67
CA ASP A 76 -0.30 19.70 -18.52
C ASP A 76 -0.37 20.25 -17.08
N ARG A 77 -0.92 19.45 -16.14
CA ARG A 77 -1.10 19.74 -14.71
C ARG A 77 -2.08 20.87 -14.40
N ASN A 78 -2.98 21.17 -15.31
CA ASN A 78 -4.02 22.13 -15.03
C ASN A 78 -5.10 21.48 -14.16
N PHE A 79 -5.47 22.22 -13.11
CA PHE A 79 -6.56 21.87 -12.22
C PHE A 79 -7.92 22.15 -12.89
N GLY A 80 -8.81 21.16 -12.87
CA GLY A 80 -10.18 21.29 -13.35
C GLY A 80 -11.19 20.79 -12.31
N LEU A 81 -12.26 21.54 -12.09
CA LEU A 81 -13.40 21.14 -11.23
C LEU A 81 -14.37 20.23 -12.00
N ASP A 82 -13.84 19.17 -12.60
CA ASP A 82 -14.61 18.25 -13.43
C ASP A 82 -14.16 16.80 -13.24
N LYS A 83 -14.75 15.91 -14.05
CA LYS A 83 -14.45 14.49 -14.11
C LYS A 83 -13.80 14.11 -15.45
N SER A 84 -13.15 15.06 -16.12
CA SER A 84 -12.57 14.86 -17.46
C SER A 84 -11.53 13.74 -17.50
N GLN A 85 -10.81 13.53 -16.40
CA GLN A 85 -9.78 12.49 -16.27
C GLN A 85 -10.31 11.18 -15.67
N LEU A 86 -11.62 11.08 -15.40
CA LEU A 86 -12.23 9.85 -14.91
C LEU A 86 -12.25 8.79 -16.02
N LYS A 87 -11.61 7.65 -15.76
CA LYS A 87 -11.56 6.52 -16.68
C LYS A 87 -12.63 5.49 -16.29
N PHE A 88 -13.30 4.93 -17.29
CA PHE A 88 -14.27 3.87 -17.10
C PHE A 88 -13.61 2.52 -17.33
N PHE A 89 -13.96 1.57 -16.47
CA PHE A 89 -13.63 0.18 -16.69
C PHE A 89 -14.51 -0.38 -17.80
N ASP A 90 -13.91 -0.67 -18.96
CA ASP A 90 -14.63 -1.23 -20.09
C ASP A 90 -14.62 -2.76 -20.01
N ARG A 91 -15.82 -3.32 -19.79
CA ARG A 91 -16.05 -4.75 -19.67
C ARG A 91 -15.77 -5.51 -20.97
N LYS A 92 -15.71 -4.84 -22.12
CA LYS A 92 -15.41 -5.50 -23.41
C LYS A 92 -13.99 -6.07 -23.48
N PHE A 93 -13.09 -5.59 -22.63
CA PHE A 93 -11.73 -6.15 -22.51
C PHE A 93 -11.64 -7.26 -21.47
N LEU A 94 -12.75 -7.63 -20.83
CA LEU A 94 -12.79 -8.83 -20.02
C LEU A 94 -12.90 -10.04 -20.94
N PRO A 95 -12.06 -11.07 -20.74
CA PRO A 95 -12.19 -12.32 -21.48
C PRO A 95 -13.51 -13.01 -21.13
N GLU A 96 -14.21 -13.53 -22.13
CA GLU A 96 -15.46 -14.29 -21.97
C GLU A 96 -15.22 -15.79 -21.76
N ASP A 97 -13.97 -16.24 -21.93
CA ASP A 97 -13.51 -17.60 -21.65
C ASP A 97 -13.51 -17.91 -20.15
N GLU A 98 -13.82 -19.18 -19.83
CA GLU A 98 -13.88 -19.68 -18.44
C GLU A 98 -12.59 -19.47 -17.65
N GLU A 99 -11.45 -19.34 -18.34
CA GLU A 99 -10.12 -19.15 -17.75
C GLU A 99 -9.79 -17.68 -17.45
N MET A 100 -10.59 -16.71 -17.92
CA MET A 100 -10.35 -15.26 -17.79
C MET A 100 -8.89 -14.87 -18.13
N LYS A 101 -8.34 -15.41 -19.22
CA LYS A 101 -6.92 -15.22 -19.51
C LYS A 101 -6.67 -13.86 -20.17
N VAL A 102 -6.01 -12.95 -19.45
CA VAL A 102 -5.62 -11.63 -19.97
C VAL A 102 -4.12 -11.59 -20.27
N GLU A 103 -3.75 -11.24 -21.50
CA GLU A 103 -2.37 -11.01 -21.91
C GLU A 103 -2.09 -9.49 -22.02
N LEU A 104 -1.59 -8.88 -20.94
CA LEU A 104 -1.18 -7.48 -20.91
C LEU A 104 0.33 -7.35 -21.04
N ASP A 105 0.80 -6.79 -22.16
CA ASP A 105 2.20 -6.40 -22.30
C ASP A 105 2.43 -5.00 -21.69
N LEU A 106 2.92 -4.97 -20.45
CA LEU A 106 3.24 -3.74 -19.73
C LEU A 106 4.50 -3.04 -20.25
N LYS A 107 5.28 -3.65 -21.14
CA LYS A 107 6.46 -3.00 -21.75
C LYS A 107 6.10 -2.15 -22.96
N LYS A 108 4.93 -2.39 -23.56
CA LYS A 108 4.50 -1.69 -24.75
C LYS A 108 4.24 -0.21 -24.43
N GLY A 109 4.94 0.68 -25.12
CA GLY A 109 4.79 2.13 -24.96
C GLY A 109 5.59 2.75 -23.81
N PHE A 110 6.47 1.97 -23.17
CA PHE A 110 7.37 2.47 -22.12
C PHE A 110 8.29 3.60 -22.61
N ASP A 111 8.64 3.60 -23.89
CA ASP A 111 9.40 4.65 -24.58
C ASP A 111 8.66 6.00 -24.67
N LYS A 112 7.33 5.97 -24.55
CA LYS A 112 6.45 7.15 -24.60
C LYS A 112 5.96 7.58 -23.23
N ASP A 113 6.44 6.92 -22.18
CA ASP A 113 6.03 7.24 -20.81
C ASP A 113 6.46 8.67 -20.45
N LYS A 114 5.54 9.40 -19.83
CA LYS A 114 5.80 10.73 -19.28
C LYS A 114 5.79 10.58 -17.76
N SER A 115 6.99 10.52 -17.18
CA SER A 115 7.16 10.44 -15.74
C SER A 115 6.46 11.59 -15.03
N TYR A 116 5.81 11.27 -13.91
CA TYR A 116 5.30 12.29 -13.00
C TYR A 116 6.46 12.98 -12.29
N ASP A 117 6.64 14.26 -12.55
CA ASP A 117 7.64 15.14 -11.96
C ASP A 117 7.04 16.10 -10.90
N GLY A 118 5.85 15.78 -10.39
CA GLY A 118 5.13 16.65 -9.46
C GLY A 118 5.55 16.43 -8.01
N SER A 119 5.37 17.44 -7.18
CA SER A 119 5.68 17.36 -5.75
C SER A 119 4.48 16.88 -4.93
N PRO A 120 4.69 16.32 -3.73
CA PRO A 120 3.60 16.06 -2.78
C PRO A 120 2.82 17.33 -2.39
N ASN A 121 3.46 18.50 -2.45
CA ASN A 121 2.81 19.78 -2.16
C ASN A 121 1.80 20.12 -3.26
N ASP A 122 2.10 19.84 -4.53
CA ASP A 122 1.19 20.08 -5.66
C ASP A 122 -0.12 19.31 -5.47
N ILE A 123 -0.05 18.09 -4.92
CA ILE A 123 -1.25 17.27 -4.62
C ILE A 123 -2.10 17.94 -3.53
N PHE A 124 -1.45 18.48 -2.50
CA PHE A 124 -2.13 19.15 -1.40
C PHE A 124 -2.70 20.51 -1.81
N GLU A 125 -1.99 21.28 -2.62
CA GLU A 125 -2.47 22.54 -3.19
C GLU A 125 -3.73 22.34 -4.03
N ASN A 126 -3.75 21.32 -4.89
CA ASN A 126 -4.96 20.95 -5.65
C ASN A 126 -6.14 20.60 -4.74
N LEU A 127 -5.90 19.88 -3.65
CA LEU A 127 -6.94 19.55 -2.67
C LEU A 127 -7.47 20.82 -1.98
N LEU A 128 -6.60 21.73 -1.56
CA LEU A 128 -6.99 23.00 -0.95
C LEU A 128 -7.75 23.89 -1.94
N GLN A 129 -7.32 23.93 -3.20
CA GLN A 129 -8.01 24.66 -4.27
C GLN A 129 -9.43 24.11 -4.47
N TRP A 130 -9.60 22.80 -4.43
CA TRP A 130 -10.93 22.17 -4.46
C TRP A 130 -11.78 22.56 -3.25
N VAL A 131 -11.21 22.54 -2.04
CA VAL A 131 -11.92 22.95 -0.80
C VAL A 131 -12.37 24.40 -0.86
N ILE A 132 -11.49 25.32 -1.29
CA ILE A 132 -11.81 26.75 -1.43
C ILE A 132 -12.96 26.93 -2.44
N SER A 133 -12.88 26.25 -3.58
CA SER A 133 -13.87 26.34 -4.65
C SER A 133 -15.25 25.81 -4.25
N ASN A 134 -15.31 24.88 -3.28
CA ASN A 134 -16.56 24.27 -2.79
C ASN A 134 -16.87 24.67 -1.34
N SER A 135 -16.24 25.73 -0.84
CA SER A 135 -16.28 26.09 0.58
C SER A 135 -17.70 26.32 1.09
N THR A 136 -18.58 26.91 0.27
CA THR A 136 -19.98 27.20 0.63
C THR A 136 -20.77 25.97 1.05
N ASP A 137 -20.48 24.82 0.45
CA ASP A 137 -21.20 23.56 0.69
C ASP A 137 -20.57 22.77 1.85
N LEU A 138 -19.38 23.16 2.27
CA LEU A 138 -18.59 22.53 3.33
C LEU A 138 -18.64 23.31 4.66
N LEU A 139 -19.31 24.46 4.69
CA LEU A 139 -19.48 25.26 5.90
C LEU A 139 -20.39 24.55 6.91
N SER A 140 -20.05 24.71 8.19
CA SER A 140 -20.92 24.31 9.30
C SER A 140 -22.18 25.16 9.37
N GLU A 141 -23.16 24.74 10.16
CA GLU A 141 -24.42 25.48 10.37
C GLU A 141 -24.18 26.91 10.87
N GLU A 142 -23.08 27.15 11.59
CA GLU A 142 -22.66 28.47 12.08
C GLU A 142 -21.95 29.33 11.02
N LYS A 143 -21.76 28.82 9.79
CA LYS A 143 -21.13 29.47 8.61
C LYS A 143 -19.76 30.11 8.83
N SER A 144 -19.14 29.88 9.99
CA SER A 144 -17.87 30.50 10.37
C SER A 144 -16.66 29.58 10.14
N ARG A 145 -16.89 28.27 10.00
CA ARG A 145 -15.85 27.24 9.87
C ARG A 145 -16.27 26.11 8.95
N LEU A 146 -15.29 25.40 8.40
CA LEU A 146 -15.52 24.14 7.71
C LEU A 146 -16.00 23.09 8.73
N ALA A 147 -16.95 22.24 8.33
CA ALA A 147 -17.46 21.16 9.17
C ALA A 147 -16.53 19.92 9.16
N VAL A 148 -15.22 20.12 9.33
CA VAL A 148 -14.20 19.06 9.28
C VAL A 148 -13.14 19.25 10.37
N ASP A 149 -12.65 18.14 10.93
CA ASP A 149 -11.60 18.16 11.95
C ASP A 149 -10.19 18.25 11.36
N PHE A 150 -9.96 17.63 10.21
CA PHE A 150 -8.67 17.65 9.52
C PHE A 150 -8.84 17.48 8.00
N ILE A 151 -7.89 18.02 7.24
CA ILE A 151 -7.81 17.88 5.79
C ILE A 151 -6.44 17.30 5.45
N CYS A 152 -6.40 16.16 4.77
CA CYS A 152 -5.14 15.56 4.35
C CYS A 152 -5.29 14.68 3.10
N PRO A 153 -4.20 14.45 2.33
CA PRO A 153 -4.20 13.47 1.25
C PRO A 153 -4.35 12.03 1.78
N ARG A 154 -5.08 11.18 1.05
CA ARG A 154 -5.29 9.76 1.42
C ARG A 154 -4.00 8.96 1.60
N GLY A 155 -2.93 9.31 0.88
CA GLY A 155 -1.61 8.68 1.05
C GLY A 155 -1.05 8.83 2.48
N LEU A 156 -1.34 9.96 3.13
CA LEU A 156 -0.90 10.26 4.49
C LEU A 156 -1.54 9.32 5.53
N LEU A 157 -2.86 9.15 5.43
CA LEU A 157 -3.60 8.19 6.26
C LEU A 157 -3.09 6.77 6.03
N GLY A 158 -2.75 6.42 4.79
CA GLY A 158 -2.12 5.15 4.46
C GLY A 158 -0.79 4.94 5.19
N ASN A 159 0.03 5.98 5.33
CA ASN A 159 1.29 5.92 6.07
C ASN A 159 1.07 5.79 7.58
N ILE A 160 0.10 6.52 8.15
CA ILE A 160 -0.31 6.39 9.56
C ILE A 160 -0.71 4.94 9.85
N MET A 161 -1.61 4.37 9.05
CA MET A 161 -2.12 3.01 9.26
C MET A 161 -1.02 1.94 9.11
N LYS A 162 -0.07 2.14 8.19
CA LYS A 162 1.06 1.22 7.97
C LYS A 162 2.13 1.33 9.04
N SER A 163 2.19 2.44 9.78
CA SER A 163 3.25 2.70 10.76
C SER A 163 3.31 1.68 11.88
N LEU A 164 2.19 0.98 12.15
CA LEU A 164 2.14 -0.13 13.10
C LEU A 164 2.93 -1.37 12.65
N TYR A 165 3.15 -1.53 11.35
CA TYR A 165 3.77 -2.72 10.75
C TYR A 165 5.12 -2.44 10.07
N PHE A 166 5.31 -1.24 9.55
CA PHE A 166 6.50 -0.83 8.80
C PHE A 166 7.41 0.06 9.64
N GLN A 167 8.28 -0.55 10.44
CA GLN A 167 9.25 0.17 11.30
C GLN A 167 10.57 0.51 10.60
N ARG A 168 10.69 0.24 9.29
CA ARG A 168 11.96 0.41 8.55
C ARG A 168 12.22 1.82 8.03
N THR A 169 11.20 2.66 7.98
CA THR A 169 11.29 4.02 7.43
C THR A 169 10.63 4.99 8.40
N SER A 170 11.43 5.88 8.99
CA SER A 170 10.90 7.07 9.66
C SER A 170 10.32 8.02 8.62
N TRP A 171 9.28 8.74 9.01
CA TRP A 171 8.62 9.73 8.18
C TRP A 171 8.08 10.85 9.09
N THR A 172 7.95 12.04 8.54
CA THR A 172 7.56 13.24 9.29
C THR A 172 6.23 13.78 8.78
N LEU A 173 5.51 14.43 9.69
CA LEU A 173 4.26 15.12 9.41
C LEU A 173 4.43 16.61 9.70
N HIS A 174 3.97 17.43 8.78
CA HIS A 174 3.78 18.85 9.02
C HIS A 174 2.30 19.06 9.34
N VAL A 175 2.02 19.50 10.57
CA VAL A 175 0.66 19.77 11.05
C VAL A 175 0.52 21.29 11.18
N ILE A 176 -0.55 21.83 10.60
CA ILE A 176 -0.92 23.25 10.68
C ILE A 176 -2.31 23.27 11.29
N MET A 177 -2.49 24.05 12.36
CA MET A 177 -3.75 24.24 13.08
C MET A 177 -4.31 25.63 12.84
#